data_AF-A0A2A2S0K1-F1
#
_entry.id   AF-A0A2A2S0K1-F1
#
_cell.length_a   1.000
_cell.length_b   1.000
_cell.length_c   1.000
_cell.angle_alpha   90.00
_cell.angle_beta   90.00
_cell.angle_gamma   90.00
#
_symmetry.space_group_name_H-M   'P 1'
#
loop_
_entity.id
_entity.type
_entity.pdbx_description
1 polymer ?
#
loop_
_entity_poly.entity_id
_entity_poly.type
_entity_poly.pdbx_seq_one_letter_code
_entity_poly.pdbx_strand_id
1 'polypeptide(L)'
;MIKRKAKRRLKPILSNERKKGFGYELPPCPHFVDIYFDQKGLPEQAQIFFKYYDDLSWQSPAGTPYKNWKVLAAEWIFNHRTESGS
;
A
#
# COMPACT_ATOMS: atom_id res chain seq x y z
N MET A 1 5.53 13.44 -37.91
CA MET A 1 4.95 13.92 -36.65
C MET A 1 4.02 12.86 -36.05
N ILE A 2 4.16 12.64 -34.74
CA ILE A 2 3.24 12.03 -33.76
C ILE A 2 2.89 10.54 -33.92
N LYS A 3 3.62 9.71 -33.14
CA LYS A 3 3.34 8.31 -32.82
C LYS A 3 1.99 8.18 -32.09
N ARG A 4 1.20 7.21 -32.52
CA ARG A 4 -0.08 6.75 -31.95
C ARG A 4 0.03 6.61 -30.41
N LYS A 5 -0.83 7.28 -29.65
CA LYS A 5 -1.05 6.96 -28.22
C LYS A 5 -2.46 6.40 -28.06
N ALA A 6 -2.51 5.08 -27.85
CA ALA A 6 -3.72 4.34 -27.56
C ALA A 6 -4.44 4.97 -26.37
N LYS A 7 -5.69 5.39 -26.61
CA LYS A 7 -6.64 5.83 -25.60
C LYS A 7 -6.91 4.61 -24.71
N ARG A 8 -6.14 4.45 -23.63
CA ARG A 8 -6.34 3.38 -22.63
C ARG A 8 -7.73 3.57 -22.06
N ARG A 9 -8.66 2.71 -22.49
CA ARG A 9 -10.02 2.64 -21.95
C ARG A 9 -9.88 2.37 -20.46
N LEU A 10 -10.15 3.38 -19.64
CA LEU A 10 -10.39 3.21 -18.21
C LEU A 10 -11.60 2.29 -18.09
N LYS A 11 -11.35 1.05 -17.69
CA LYS A 11 -12.41 0.09 -17.42
C LYS A 11 -13.17 0.60 -16.18
N PRO A 12 -14.51 0.67 -16.23
CA PRO A 12 -15.29 1.15 -15.10
C PRO A 12 -15.13 0.20 -13.92
N ILE A 13 -15.12 0.84 -12.76
CA ILE A 13 -15.25 0.30 -11.40
C ILE A 13 -16.37 -0.75 -11.37
N LEU A 14 -16.12 -1.90 -10.71
CA LEU A 14 -17.02 -2.96 -10.17
C LEU A 14 -16.18 -4.26 -10.16
N SER A 15 -15.85 -4.92 -9.06
CA SER A 15 -16.72 -5.34 -7.95
C SER A 15 -16.02 -5.22 -6.59
N ASN A 16 -16.61 -4.39 -5.75
CA ASN A 16 -16.13 -3.90 -4.46
C ASN A 16 -16.69 -4.70 -3.25
N GLU A 17 -17.10 -5.98 -3.40
CA GLU A 17 -18.04 -6.57 -2.41
C GLU A 17 -17.62 -7.88 -1.74
N ARG A 18 -16.38 -8.36 -1.88
CA ARG A 18 -15.99 -9.67 -1.27
C ARG A 18 -14.68 -9.70 -0.48
N LYS A 19 -14.11 -8.57 -0.08
CA LYS A 19 -12.83 -8.56 0.68
C LYS A 19 -12.79 -7.63 1.88
N LYS A 20 -13.95 -7.36 2.49
CA LYS A 20 -14.03 -6.71 3.81
C LYS A 20 -13.39 -7.64 4.86
N GLY A 21 -12.41 -7.16 5.62
CA GLY A 21 -11.73 -7.92 6.68
C GLY A 21 -10.47 -8.71 6.30
N PHE A 22 -10.08 -8.78 5.02
CA PHE A 22 -8.87 -9.53 4.60
C PHE A 22 -7.58 -8.69 4.56
N GLY A 23 -7.67 -7.39 4.86
CA GLY A 23 -6.54 -6.46 4.77
C GLY A 23 -6.28 -5.96 3.34
N TYR A 24 -7.31 -5.93 2.51
CA TYR A 24 -7.29 -5.26 1.20
C TYR A 24 -8.03 -3.91 1.22
N GLU A 25 -8.57 -3.53 2.37
CA GLU A 25 -9.24 -2.25 2.58
C GLU A 25 -8.22 -1.15 2.80
N LEU A 26 -8.44 -0.02 2.12
CA LEU A 26 -7.60 1.16 2.16
C LEU A 26 -8.49 2.38 2.41
N PRO A 27 -8.17 3.22 3.41
CA PRO A 27 -7.08 3.08 4.36
C PRO A 27 -7.28 1.87 5.32
N PRO A 28 -6.20 1.19 5.76
CA PRO A 28 -6.30 0.13 6.75
C PRO A 28 -6.59 0.69 8.14
N CYS A 29 -7.16 -0.11 9.04
CA CYS A 29 -7.19 0.31 10.44
C CYS A 29 -5.76 0.32 11.00
N PRO A 30 -5.31 1.40 11.67
CA PRO A 30 -3.96 1.50 12.23
C PRO A 30 -3.65 0.34 13.17
N HIS A 31 -4.65 -0.13 13.93
CA HIS A 31 -4.52 -1.32 14.79
C HIS A 31 -4.10 -2.60 14.03
N PHE A 32 -4.58 -2.80 12.79
CA PHE A 32 -4.14 -3.95 11.98
C PHE A 32 -2.72 -3.78 11.45
N VAL A 33 -2.31 -2.54 11.19
CA VAL A 33 -0.93 -2.22 10.80
C VAL A 33 0.01 -2.48 11.96
N ASP A 34 -0.32 -2.00 13.17
CA ASP A 34 0.44 -2.29 14.39
C ASP A 34 0.64 -3.79 14.61
N ILE A 35 -0.43 -4.59 14.60
CA ILE A 35 -0.33 -6.05 14.78
C ILE A 35 0.56 -6.69 13.69
N TYR A 36 0.46 -6.24 12.44
CA TYR A 36 1.25 -6.79 11.35
C TYR A 36 2.74 -6.52 11.52
N PHE A 37 3.10 -5.30 11.91
CA PHE A 37 4.49 -4.90 12.11
C PHE A 37 5.08 -5.48 13.40
N ASP A 38 4.27 -5.60 14.46
CA ASP A 38 4.62 -6.32 15.69
C ASP A 38 4.96 -7.79 15.42
N GLN A 39 4.13 -8.49 14.64
CA GLN A 39 4.39 -9.87 14.19
C GLN A 39 5.68 -10.02 13.37
N LYS A 40 6.19 -8.93 12.78
CA LYS A 40 7.43 -8.91 11.99
C LYS A 40 8.62 -8.42 12.80
N GLY A 41 8.43 -8.07 14.07
CA GLY A 41 9.48 -7.57 14.96
C GLY A 41 9.90 -6.13 14.67
N LEU A 42 9.05 -5.33 14.03
CA LEU A 42 9.31 -3.92 13.70
C LEU A 42 8.13 -3.00 14.08
N PRO A 43 7.64 -3.06 15.34
CA PRO A 43 6.46 -2.28 15.75
C PRO A 43 6.68 -0.76 15.61
N GLU A 44 7.90 -0.28 15.79
CA GLU A 44 8.28 1.13 15.63
C GLU A 44 8.05 1.67 14.20
N GLN A 45 8.10 0.79 13.19
CA GLN A 45 7.88 1.17 11.79
C GLN A 45 6.40 1.28 11.42
N ALA A 46 5.49 0.72 12.24
CA ALA A 46 4.05 0.69 11.96
C ALA A 46 3.46 2.09 11.78
N GLN A 47 3.75 2.99 12.72
CA GLN A 47 3.25 4.37 12.68
C GLN A 47 3.88 5.17 11.54
N ILE A 48 5.19 4.98 11.29
CA ILE A 48 5.92 5.67 10.22
C ILE A 48 5.34 5.27 8.86
N PHE A 49 5.17 3.96 8.65
CA PHE A 49 4.52 3.40 7.47
C PHE A 49 3.11 3.98 7.28
N PHE A 50 2.27 3.94 8.32
CA PHE A 50 0.89 4.41 8.22
C PHE A 50 0.85 5.90 7.84
N LYS A 51 1.60 6.74 8.53
CA LYS A 51 1.64 8.18 8.27
C LYS A 51 2.16 8.52 6.87
N TYR A 52 3.18 7.80 6.39
CA TYR A 52 3.73 7.99 5.06
C TYR A 52 2.68 7.73 3.96
N TYR A 53 1.94 6.62 4.07
CA TYR A 53 0.90 6.31 3.09
C TYR A 53 -0.38 7.12 3.27
N ASP A 54 -0.67 7.60 4.49
CA ASP A 54 -1.77 8.51 4.76
C ASP A 54 -1.58 9.86 4.08
N ASP A 55 -0.37 10.43 4.14
CA ASP A 55 -0.01 11.67 3.43
C ASP A 55 -0.10 11.51 1.90
N LEU A 56 0.27 10.34 1.39
CA LEU A 56 0.09 9.95 -0.01
C LEU A 56 -1.35 9.61 -0.39
N SER A 57 -2.31 9.78 0.53
CA SER A 57 -3.73 9.44 0.34
C SER A 57 -3.94 7.98 -0.12
N TRP A 58 -3.04 7.09 0.26
CA TRP A 58 -3.01 5.68 -0.15
C TRP A 58 -3.08 5.49 -1.68
N GLN A 59 -2.45 6.40 -2.42
CA GLN A 59 -2.36 6.39 -3.87
C GLN A 59 -0.91 6.47 -4.33
N SER A 60 -0.65 5.91 -5.52
CA SER A 60 0.63 6.09 -6.17
C SER A 60 0.75 7.52 -6.72
N PRO A 61 1.97 8.02 -6.97
CA PRO A 61 2.19 9.32 -7.62
C PRO A 61 1.53 9.45 -9.00
N ALA A 62 1.23 8.31 -9.64
CA ALA A 62 0.51 8.23 -10.92
C ALA A 62 -1.02 8.26 -10.75
N GLY A 63 -1.53 8.47 -9.52
CA GLY A 63 -2.96 8.49 -9.20
C GLY A 63 -3.62 7.11 -9.16
N THR A 64 -2.84 6.02 -9.09
CA THR A 64 -3.40 4.67 -8.98
C THR A 64 -3.59 4.31 -7.51
N PRO A 65 -4.80 4.01 -7.03
CA PRO A 65 -4.99 3.59 -5.65
C PRO A 65 -4.27 2.27 -5.42
N TYR A 66 -3.61 2.16 -4.28
CA TYR A 66 -3.09 0.88 -3.85
C TYR A 66 -4.26 -0.10 -3.64
N LYS A 67 -3.97 -1.40 -3.64
CA LYS A 67 -4.99 -2.46 -3.46
C LYS A 67 -4.75 -3.33 -2.24
N ASN A 68 -3.55 -3.25 -1.67
CA ASN A 68 -3.14 -4.12 -0.59
C ASN A 68 -2.03 -3.45 0.23
N TRP A 69 -2.39 -2.92 1.39
CA TRP A 69 -1.43 -2.30 2.28
C TRP A 69 -0.42 -3.31 2.85
N LYS A 70 -0.76 -4.61 2.94
CA LYS A 70 0.19 -5.63 3.42
C LYS A 70 1.36 -5.83 2.47
N VAL A 71 1.14 -5.66 1.16
CA VAL A 71 2.23 -5.72 0.17
C VAL A 71 3.15 -4.53 0.35
N LEU A 72 2.58 -3.32 0.51
CA LEU A 72 3.35 -2.11 0.80
C LEU A 72 4.13 -2.27 2.11
N ALA A 73 3.50 -2.81 3.15
CA ALA A 73 4.15 -3.04 4.45
C ALA A 73 5.28 -4.07 4.36
N ALA A 74 5.09 -5.15 3.58
CA ALA A 74 6.14 -6.13 3.33
C ALA A 74 7.34 -5.51 2.58
N GLU A 75 7.07 -4.69 1.57
CA GLU A 75 8.11 -3.95 0.83
C GLU A 75 8.84 -2.95 1.73
N TRP A 76 8.09 -2.20 2.55
CA TRP A 76 8.64 -1.30 3.57
C TRP A 76 9.60 -2.03 4.51
N ILE A 77 9.16 -3.14 5.09
CA ILE A 77 9.97 -3.96 5.99
C ILE A 77 11.22 -4.49 5.28
N PHE A 78 11.08 -4.94 4.03
CA PHE A 78 12.22 -5.43 3.24
C PHE A 78 13.28 -4.32 3.07
N ASN A 79 12.86 -3.13 2.63
CA ASN A 79 13.75 -2.00 2.42
C ASN A 79 14.44 -1.55 3.72
N HIS A 80 13.70 -1.46 4.83
CA HIS A 80 14.26 -1.09 6.13
C HIS A 80 15.16 -2.16 6.75
N ARG A 81 14.99 -3.44 6.39
CA ARG A 81 15.85 -4.53 6.86
C ARG A 81 17.17 -4.60 6.10
N THR A 82 17.20 -4.19 4.84
CA THR A 82 18.41 -4.26 3.98
C THR A 82 19.44 -3.16 4.27
N GLU A 83 19.05 -2.03 4.87
CA GLU A 83 20.00 -0.95 5.23
C GLU A 83 20.88 -1.26 6.45
N SER A 84 20.68 -2.41 7.10
CA SER A 84 21.56 -2.88 8.19
C SER A 84 22.66 -3.85 7.70
N GLY A 85 22.83 -4.02 6.39
CA GLY A 85 23.70 -5.06 5.81
C GLY A 85 24.59 -4.62 4.64
N SER A 86 25.03 -3.36 4.59
CA SER A 86 26.11 -2.90 3.68
C SER A 86 27.21 -2.17 4.43
#